data_AF-A0A3M7NR73-F1
#
_entry.id   AF-A0A3M7NR73-F1
#
_cell.length_a   1.000
_cell.length_b   1.000
_cell.length_c   1.000
_cell.angle_alpha   90.00
_cell.angle_beta   90.00
_cell.angle_gamma   90.00
#
_symmetry.space_group_name_H-M   'P 1'
#
loop_
_entity.id
_entity.type
_entity.pdbx_description
1 polymer ?
#
loop_
_entity_poly.entity_id
_entity_poly.type
_entity_poly.pdbx_seq_one_letter_code
_entity_poly.pdbx_strand_id
1 'polypeptide(L)'
;MSSEPTDKAKQLVHNDGIVNPSGALMGSAVMLYIIGVPISSYITKPGGIVQSVAQEALKLIPGGVAPDRTIPALAALYTFVTFVGSASLSVAGQAMSRAGKFDNHHPRKHVNNLDGLPLRLRSAHYGLIEHFSSFAVAASLAQILSPRNQQITNLLGLHVVLKVVGFYVAYVANIAPLRSISHVVATSAVVNVLLRLANGA
;
A
#
# COMPACT_ATOMS: atom_id res chain seq x y z
N MET A 1 -19.47 -26.00 -39.42
CA MET A 1 -18.82 -26.89 -38.44
C MET A 1 -17.39 -26.41 -38.21
N SER A 2 -17.10 -25.76 -37.07
CA SER A 2 -15.74 -25.66 -36.47
C SER A 2 -15.71 -24.92 -35.12
N SER A 3 -16.69 -25.11 -34.23
CA SER A 3 -16.64 -24.58 -32.84
C SER A 3 -15.88 -25.49 -31.85
N GLU A 4 -15.54 -26.70 -32.28
CA GLU A 4 -15.02 -27.79 -31.43
C GLU A 4 -13.71 -27.48 -30.65
N PRO A 5 -12.70 -26.79 -31.21
CA PRO A 5 -11.45 -26.52 -30.48
C PRO A 5 -11.63 -25.46 -29.39
N THR A 6 -12.44 -24.43 -29.67
CA THR A 6 -12.70 -23.31 -28.77
C THR A 6 -13.56 -23.73 -27.59
N ASP A 7 -14.53 -24.62 -27.83
CA ASP A 7 -15.38 -25.16 -26.77
C ASP A 7 -14.59 -26.11 -25.86
N LYS A 8 -13.72 -26.98 -26.41
CA LYS A 8 -12.80 -27.82 -25.61
C LYS A 8 -11.85 -26.98 -24.76
N ALA A 9 -11.28 -25.91 -25.30
CA ALA A 9 -10.39 -25.02 -24.56
C ALA A 9 -11.12 -24.33 -23.39
N LYS A 10 -12.34 -23.81 -23.61
CA LYS A 10 -13.17 -23.23 -22.55
C LYS A 10 -13.54 -24.26 -21.48
N GLN A 11 -13.84 -25.49 -21.89
CA GLN A 11 -14.19 -26.58 -20.98
C GLN A 11 -13.00 -27.00 -20.11
N LEU A 12 -11.79 -27.10 -20.70
CA LEU A 12 -10.56 -27.37 -19.95
C LEU A 12 -10.24 -26.28 -18.95
N VAL A 13 -10.34 -25.01 -19.35
CA VAL A 13 -10.14 -23.85 -18.48
C VAL A 13 -11.17 -23.84 -17.32
N HIS A 14 -12.42 -24.16 -17.61
CA HIS A 14 -13.47 -24.26 -16.58
C HIS A 14 -13.25 -25.45 -15.63
N ASN A 15 -12.81 -26.60 -16.15
CA ASN A 15 -12.46 -27.78 -15.35
C ASN A 15 -11.25 -27.53 -14.43
N ASP A 16 -10.35 -26.62 -14.81
CA ASP A 16 -9.23 -26.13 -14.00
C ASP A 16 -9.68 -25.05 -12.97
N GLY A 17 -10.99 -24.85 -12.81
CA GLY A 17 -11.57 -23.90 -11.84
C GLY A 17 -11.54 -22.43 -12.27
N ILE A 18 -11.11 -22.12 -13.50
CA ILE A 18 -11.07 -20.75 -14.02
C ILE A 18 -12.47 -20.37 -14.51
N VAL A 19 -13.24 -19.74 -13.63
CA VAL A 19 -14.61 -19.27 -13.92
C VAL A 19 -14.61 -17.95 -14.69
N ASN A 20 -13.59 -17.10 -14.48
CA ASN A 20 -13.44 -15.83 -15.18
C ASN A 20 -12.01 -15.66 -15.72
N PRO A 21 -11.74 -16.00 -17.00
CA PRO A 21 -10.40 -15.92 -17.58
C PRO A 21 -9.89 -14.49 -17.73
N SER A 22 -10.77 -13.47 -17.74
CA SER A 22 -10.33 -12.06 -17.72
C SER A 22 -9.57 -11.70 -16.44
N GLY A 23 -9.75 -12.45 -15.35
CA GLY A 23 -8.97 -12.29 -14.12
C GLY A 23 -7.47 -12.48 -14.31
N ALA A 24 -7.05 -13.31 -15.29
CA ALA A 24 -5.64 -13.48 -15.63
C ALA A 24 -5.00 -12.17 -16.13
N LEU A 25 -5.79 -11.28 -16.76
CA LEU A 25 -5.31 -9.96 -17.19
C LEU A 25 -4.89 -9.08 -16.01
N MET A 26 -5.38 -9.34 -14.79
CA MET A 26 -4.92 -8.61 -13.60
C MET A 26 -3.44 -8.87 -13.30
N GLY A 27 -2.87 -10.00 -13.76
CA GLY A 27 -1.43 -10.25 -13.68
C GLY A 27 -0.59 -9.21 -14.44
N SER A 28 -1.14 -8.59 -15.49
CA SER A 28 -0.46 -7.52 -16.22
C SER A 28 -0.24 -6.25 -15.38
N ALA A 29 -0.96 -6.09 -14.26
CA ALA A 29 -0.80 -4.97 -13.35
C ALA A 29 0.63 -4.85 -12.78
N VAL A 30 1.40 -5.95 -12.78
CA VAL A 30 2.82 -5.95 -12.42
C VAL A 30 3.62 -4.93 -13.24
N MET A 31 3.30 -4.78 -14.54
CA MET A 31 3.98 -3.85 -15.44
C MET A 31 3.76 -2.39 -15.03
N LEU A 32 2.61 -2.08 -14.42
CA LEU A 32 2.31 -0.72 -13.95
C LEU A 32 3.29 -0.26 -12.87
N TYR A 33 3.80 -1.18 -12.04
CA TYR A 33 4.76 -0.82 -11.01
C TYR A 33 6.12 -0.42 -11.59
N ILE A 34 6.55 -1.10 -12.66
CA ILE A 34 7.80 -0.77 -13.36
C ILE A 34 7.65 0.54 -14.14
N ILE A 35 6.55 0.71 -14.86
CA ILE A 35 6.25 1.96 -15.61
C ILE A 35 6.10 3.16 -14.66
N GLY A 36 5.64 2.94 -13.41
CA GLY A 36 5.55 3.99 -12.41
C GLY A 36 6.89 4.48 -11.83
N VAL A 37 8.00 3.76 -12.06
CA VAL A 37 9.34 4.17 -11.58
C VAL A 37 9.79 5.54 -12.14
N PRO A 38 9.75 5.82 -13.45
CA PRO A 38 10.09 7.15 -13.98
C PRO A 38 9.15 8.24 -13.45
N ILE A 39 7.85 7.94 -13.30
CA ILE A 39 6.87 8.88 -12.76
C ILE A 39 7.21 9.25 -11.32
N SER A 40 7.46 8.24 -10.47
CA SER A 40 7.86 8.45 -9.08
C SER A 40 9.18 9.23 -8.98
N SER A 41 10.14 8.99 -9.89
CA SER A 41 11.38 9.78 -9.93
C SER A 41 11.14 11.25 -10.27
N TYR A 42 10.22 11.53 -11.20
CA TYR A 42 9.91 12.89 -11.63
C TYR A 42 9.26 13.72 -10.51
N ILE A 43 8.30 13.15 -9.78
CA ILE A 43 7.56 13.86 -8.72
C ILE A 43 8.35 14.00 -7.41
N THR A 44 9.37 13.17 -7.19
CA THR A 44 10.19 13.17 -5.96
C THR A 44 11.51 13.93 -6.07
N LYS A 45 11.68 14.74 -7.11
CA LYS A 45 12.85 15.64 -7.24
C LYS A 45 13.04 16.48 -5.96
N PRO A 46 14.30 16.67 -5.50
CA PRO A 46 14.60 17.53 -4.36
C PRO A 46 13.99 18.93 -4.53
N GLY A 47 13.45 19.49 -3.44
CA GLY A 47 12.75 20.78 -3.47
C GLY A 47 11.32 20.74 -4.04
N GLY A 48 10.82 19.57 -4.44
CA GLY A 48 9.46 19.41 -4.99
C GLY A 48 8.35 19.35 -3.92
N ILE A 49 7.11 19.28 -4.41
CA ILE A 49 5.89 19.23 -3.55
C ILE A 49 5.89 18.02 -2.61
N VAL A 50 6.39 16.87 -3.06
CA VAL A 50 6.45 15.65 -2.24
C VAL A 50 7.29 15.86 -0.99
N GLN A 51 8.42 16.56 -1.11
CA GLN A 51 9.27 16.87 0.04
C GLN A 51 8.51 17.73 1.05
N SER A 52 7.78 18.74 0.59
CA SER A 52 7.00 19.62 1.47
C SER A 52 5.90 18.87 2.20
N VAL A 53 5.12 18.03 1.49
CA VAL A 53 4.04 17.23 2.09
C VAL A 53 4.59 16.20 3.06
N ALA A 54 5.70 15.54 2.73
CA ALA A 54 6.34 14.57 3.63
C ALA A 54 6.83 15.24 4.92
N GLN A 55 7.47 16.41 4.82
CA GLN A 55 7.91 17.18 5.98
C GLN A 55 6.73 17.67 6.84
N GLU A 56 5.63 18.08 6.20
CA GLU A 56 4.41 18.45 6.93
C GLU A 56 3.82 17.28 7.70
N ALA A 57 3.77 16.08 7.08
CA ALA A 57 3.29 14.88 7.74
C ALA A 57 4.14 14.50 8.97
N LEU A 58 5.44 14.81 8.96
CA LEU A 58 6.33 14.56 10.09
C LEU A 58 6.08 15.50 11.28
N LYS A 59 5.44 16.66 11.08
CA LYS A 59 5.05 17.54 12.21
C LYS A 59 3.98 16.93 13.10
N LEU A 60 3.30 15.88 12.63
CA LEU A 60 2.37 15.09 13.45
C LEU A 60 3.09 14.27 14.53
N ILE A 61 4.41 14.12 14.44
CA ILE A 61 5.23 13.45 15.45
C ILE A 61 5.55 14.45 16.57
N PRO A 62 5.12 14.19 17.83
CA PRO A 62 5.42 15.05 18.96
C PRO A 62 6.93 15.26 19.12
N GLY A 63 7.35 16.52 19.34
CA GLY A 63 8.77 16.87 19.53
C GLY A 63 9.53 17.19 18.23
N GLY A 64 8.90 17.05 17.06
CA GLY A 64 9.53 17.31 15.77
C GLY A 64 10.58 16.25 15.40
N VAL A 65 11.12 16.36 14.19
CA VAL A 65 12.07 15.40 13.64
C VAL A 65 13.34 16.13 13.25
N ALA A 66 14.48 15.70 13.79
CA ALA A 66 15.78 16.21 13.36
C ALA A 66 16.00 15.87 11.87
N PRO A 67 16.61 16.77 11.05
CA PRO A 67 16.73 16.55 9.61
C PRO A 67 17.37 15.21 9.20
N ASP A 68 18.37 14.75 9.96
CA ASP A 68 19.07 13.46 9.76
C ASP A 68 18.25 12.23 10.20
N ARG A 69 17.09 12.45 10.82
CA ARG A 69 16.18 11.41 11.33
C ARG A 69 14.89 11.31 10.53
N THR A 70 14.85 11.87 9.33
CA THR A 70 13.67 11.84 8.45
C THR A 70 13.25 10.41 8.10
N ILE A 71 14.18 9.53 7.69
CA ILE A 71 13.87 8.12 7.36
C ILE A 71 13.30 7.34 8.57
N PRO A 72 13.94 7.33 9.75
CA PRO A 72 13.40 6.61 10.90
C PRO A 72 12.08 7.21 11.39
N ALA A 73 11.88 8.53 11.25
CA ALA A 73 10.61 9.15 11.57
C ALA A 73 9.48 8.72 10.61
N LEU A 74 9.75 8.63 9.31
CA LEU A 74 8.82 8.05 8.33
C LEU A 74 8.47 6.60 8.67
N ALA A 75 9.47 5.81 9.08
CA ALA A 75 9.26 4.42 9.50
C ALA A 75 8.40 4.33 10.77
N ALA A 76 8.64 5.19 11.76
CA ALA A 76 7.84 5.27 12.97
C ALA A 76 6.38 5.66 12.66
N LEU A 77 6.17 6.69 11.84
CA LEU A 77 4.84 7.12 11.40
C LEU A 77 4.09 5.99 10.68
N TYR A 78 4.74 5.35 9.71
CA TYR A 78 4.08 4.29 8.93
C TYR A 78 3.79 3.04 9.78
N THR A 79 4.68 2.70 10.71
CA THR A 79 4.45 1.63 11.70
C THR A 79 3.26 1.95 12.58
N PHE A 80 3.20 3.17 13.12
CA PHE A 80 2.09 3.61 13.96
C PHE A 80 0.75 3.55 13.22
N VAL A 81 0.67 4.11 12.00
CA VAL A 81 -0.58 4.07 11.23
C VAL A 81 -0.96 2.64 10.84
N THR A 82 0.01 1.80 10.45
CA THR A 82 -0.27 0.42 10.02
C THR A 82 -0.71 -0.47 11.18
N PHE A 83 0.02 -0.48 12.29
CA PHE A 83 -0.20 -1.45 13.37
C PHE A 83 -1.04 -0.92 14.53
N VAL A 84 -1.12 0.40 14.72
CA VAL A 84 -1.93 0.99 15.80
C VAL A 84 -3.19 1.61 15.22
N GLY A 85 -3.07 2.59 14.34
CA GLY A 85 -4.20 3.35 13.80
C GLY A 85 -5.18 2.47 13.02
N SER A 86 -4.72 1.89 11.92
CA SER A 86 -5.59 1.10 11.03
C SER A 86 -6.03 -0.23 11.65
N ALA A 87 -5.23 -0.83 12.54
CA ALA A 87 -5.63 -2.03 13.28
C ALA A 87 -6.82 -1.73 14.22
N SER A 88 -6.74 -0.62 14.96
CA SER A 88 -7.81 -0.18 15.86
C SER A 88 -9.10 0.11 15.09
N LEU A 89 -8.98 0.81 13.95
CA LEU A 89 -10.11 1.07 13.06
C LEU A 89 -10.67 -0.20 12.42
N SER A 90 -9.83 -1.19 12.10
CA SER A 90 -10.29 -2.50 11.60
C SER A 90 -11.05 -3.29 12.67
N VAL A 91 -10.61 -3.26 13.92
CA VAL A 91 -11.34 -3.89 15.05
C VAL A 91 -12.65 -3.17 15.29
N ALA A 92 -12.66 -1.83 15.27
CA ALA A 92 -13.88 -1.04 15.36
C ALA A 92 -14.86 -1.40 14.23
N GLY A 93 -14.38 -1.53 12.99
CA GLY A 93 -15.17 -2.01 11.85
C GLY A 93 -15.83 -3.36 12.12
N GLN A 94 -15.06 -4.33 12.61
CA GLN A 94 -15.60 -5.65 12.94
C GLN A 94 -16.65 -5.60 14.07
N ALA A 95 -16.47 -4.73 15.06
CA ALA A 95 -17.46 -4.52 16.11
C ALA A 95 -18.75 -3.89 15.57
N MET A 96 -18.64 -2.89 14.68
CA MET A 96 -19.79 -2.23 14.03
C MET A 96 -20.60 -3.17 13.14
N SER A 97 -20.00 -4.26 12.65
CA SER A 97 -20.67 -5.25 11.80
C SER A 97 -21.66 -6.17 12.56
N ARG A 98 -21.86 -5.97 13.87
CA ARG A 98 -22.61 -6.88 14.74
C ARG A 98 -23.66 -6.12 15.56
N ALA A 99 -24.80 -6.77 15.81
CA ALA A 99 -25.79 -6.26 16.75
C ALA A 99 -25.37 -6.40 18.23
N GLY A 100 -24.51 -7.38 18.54
CA GLY A 100 -23.99 -7.63 19.89
C GLY A 100 -22.55 -7.14 20.10
N LYS A 101 -22.02 -7.33 21.31
CA LYS A 101 -20.63 -6.98 21.64
C LYS A 101 -19.62 -7.76 20.79
N PHE A 102 -18.43 -7.20 20.63
CA PHE A 102 -17.31 -7.86 19.96
C PHE A 102 -16.88 -9.13 20.73
N ASP A 103 -16.81 -10.26 20.04
CA ASP A 103 -16.39 -11.54 20.62
C ASP A 103 -14.86 -11.66 20.60
N ASN A 104 -14.23 -11.35 21.73
CA ASN A 104 -12.79 -11.48 21.90
C ASN A 104 -12.31 -12.93 22.05
N HIS A 105 -13.19 -13.91 22.31
CA HIS A 105 -12.81 -15.32 22.32
C HIS A 105 -12.62 -15.86 20.91
N HIS A 106 -13.40 -15.35 19.93
CA HIS A 106 -13.29 -15.75 18.53
C HIS A 106 -13.28 -14.54 17.58
N PRO A 107 -12.27 -13.65 17.67
CA PRO A 107 -12.27 -12.35 17.00
C PRO A 107 -12.33 -12.44 15.48
N ARG A 108 -11.95 -13.59 14.89
CA ARG A 108 -11.92 -13.79 13.44
C ARG A 108 -13.08 -14.61 12.87
N LYS A 109 -13.97 -15.14 13.72
CA LYS A 109 -15.03 -16.07 13.28
C LYS A 109 -15.99 -15.49 12.24
N HIS A 110 -16.16 -14.17 12.20
CA HIS A 110 -17.22 -13.51 11.40
C HIS A 110 -16.65 -12.61 10.30
N VAL A 111 -15.35 -12.69 10.06
CA VAL A 111 -14.64 -11.85 9.12
C VAL A 111 -15.13 -12.03 7.69
N ASN A 112 -15.53 -13.24 7.33
CA ASN A 112 -15.98 -13.57 5.98
C ASN A 112 -17.39 -13.03 5.69
N ASN A 113 -18.09 -12.52 6.70
CA ASN A 113 -19.43 -11.96 6.57
C ASN A 113 -19.43 -10.43 6.62
N LEU A 114 -18.25 -9.79 6.64
CA LEU A 114 -18.14 -8.34 6.63
C LEU A 114 -18.56 -7.79 5.26
N ASP A 115 -19.34 -6.73 5.27
CA ASP A 115 -19.68 -5.94 4.08
C ASP A 115 -19.47 -4.44 4.34
N GLY A 116 -19.81 -3.61 3.35
CA GLY A 116 -19.85 -2.15 3.51
C GLY A 116 -18.58 -1.52 4.10
N LEU A 117 -18.77 -0.59 5.04
CA LEU A 117 -17.66 0.11 5.72
C LEU A 117 -16.79 -0.83 6.58
N PRO A 118 -17.34 -1.75 7.40
CA PRO A 118 -16.55 -2.75 8.13
C PRO A 118 -15.56 -3.53 7.26
N LEU A 119 -16.01 -4.02 6.10
CA LEU A 119 -15.16 -4.71 5.14
C LEU A 119 -14.05 -3.79 4.64
N ARG A 120 -14.40 -2.56 4.22
CA ARG A 120 -13.41 -1.59 3.73
C ARG A 120 -12.35 -1.24 4.77
N LEU A 121 -12.72 -1.03 6.03
CA LEU A 121 -11.78 -0.75 7.13
C LEU A 121 -10.80 -1.90 7.34
N ARG A 122 -11.30 -3.14 7.31
CA ARG A 122 -10.46 -4.34 7.39
C ARG A 122 -9.54 -4.46 6.17
N SER A 123 -10.10 -4.41 4.96
CA SER A 123 -9.31 -4.57 3.74
C SER A 123 -8.24 -3.47 3.59
N ALA A 124 -8.52 -2.24 4.04
CA ALA A 124 -7.56 -1.16 4.06
C ALA A 124 -6.38 -1.45 5.01
N HIS A 125 -6.65 -1.96 6.21
CA HIS A 125 -5.62 -2.35 7.18
C HIS A 125 -4.73 -3.48 6.65
N TYR A 126 -5.33 -4.53 6.08
CA TYR A 126 -4.57 -5.62 5.46
C TYR A 126 -3.72 -5.13 4.28
N GLY A 127 -4.26 -4.23 3.44
CA GLY A 127 -3.50 -3.62 2.36
C GLY A 127 -2.26 -2.84 2.82
N LEU A 128 -2.30 -2.24 4.02
CA LEU A 128 -1.11 -1.61 4.63
C LEU A 128 -0.11 -2.67 5.13
N ILE A 129 -0.59 -3.71 5.83
CA ILE A 129 0.27 -4.82 6.32
C ILE A 129 1.03 -5.48 5.18
N GLU A 130 0.36 -5.80 4.08
CA GLU A 130 0.94 -6.47 2.91
C GLU A 130 2.11 -5.70 2.28
N HIS A 131 2.11 -4.37 2.44
CA HIS A 131 3.14 -3.49 1.87
C HIS A 131 4.16 -3.01 2.90
N PHE A 132 3.92 -3.29 4.19
CA PHE A 132 4.79 -2.82 5.24
C PHE A 132 6.19 -3.42 5.14
N SER A 133 6.29 -4.72 4.85
CA SER A 133 7.58 -5.43 4.78
C SER A 133 8.50 -4.88 3.69
N SER A 134 7.97 -4.62 2.49
CA SER A 134 8.76 -4.06 1.38
C SER A 134 9.24 -2.64 1.69
N PHE A 135 8.40 -1.81 2.29
CA PHE A 135 8.80 -0.50 2.77
C PHE A 135 9.87 -0.60 3.87
N ALA A 136 9.69 -1.48 4.86
CA ALA A 136 10.61 -1.62 5.98
C ALA A 136 12.02 -2.02 5.52
N VAL A 137 12.12 -2.93 4.54
CA VAL A 137 13.39 -3.30 3.90
C VAL A 137 14.00 -2.09 3.18
N ALA A 138 13.22 -1.39 2.36
CA ALA A 138 13.72 -0.23 1.60
C ALA A 138 14.19 0.91 2.52
N ALA A 139 13.43 1.24 3.57
CA ALA A 139 13.77 2.27 4.54
C ALA A 139 15.03 1.90 5.34
N SER A 140 15.16 0.64 5.76
CA SER A 140 16.32 0.17 6.51
C SER A 140 17.60 0.20 5.64
N LEU A 141 17.53 -0.31 4.41
CA LEU A 141 18.66 -0.24 3.47
C LEU A 141 19.03 1.20 3.12
N ALA A 142 18.03 2.06 2.89
CA ALA A 142 18.26 3.49 2.62
C ALA A 142 18.97 4.19 3.78
N GLN A 143 18.59 3.88 5.03
CA GLN A 143 19.21 4.44 6.22
C GLN A 143 20.68 4.00 6.38
N ILE A 144 21.03 2.80 5.92
CA ILE A 144 22.39 2.26 6.01
C ILE A 144 23.27 2.78 4.86
N LEU A 145 22.76 2.72 3.64
CA LEU A 145 23.55 2.94 2.42
C LEU A 145 23.56 4.40 1.97
N SER A 146 22.42 5.09 2.07
CA SER A 146 22.23 6.43 1.48
C SER A 146 21.41 7.39 2.38
N PRO A 147 21.77 7.55 3.68
CA PRO A 147 20.93 8.26 4.67
C PRO A 147 20.73 9.76 4.40
N ARG A 148 21.60 10.37 3.57
CA ARG A 148 21.54 11.79 3.22
C ARG A 148 21.01 12.03 1.80
N ASN A 149 20.63 10.97 1.07
CA ASN A 149 20.10 11.11 -0.27
C ASN A 149 18.66 11.65 -0.18
N GLN A 150 18.49 12.92 -0.54
CA GLN A 150 17.20 13.60 -0.46
C GLN A 150 16.16 12.97 -1.40
N GLN A 151 16.56 12.48 -2.57
CA GLN A 151 15.62 11.86 -3.50
C GLN A 151 15.09 10.52 -2.97
N ILE A 152 15.95 9.68 -2.38
CA ILE A 152 15.53 8.45 -1.70
C ILE A 152 14.58 8.77 -0.54
N THR A 153 14.92 9.79 0.26
CA THR A 153 14.06 10.26 1.36
C THR A 153 12.69 10.71 0.84
N ASN A 154 12.64 11.45 -0.27
CA ASN A 154 11.39 11.87 -0.90
C ASN A 154 10.57 10.70 -1.45
N LEU A 155 11.21 9.66 -2.00
CA LEU A 155 10.54 8.44 -2.46
C LEU A 155 9.92 7.65 -1.30
N LEU A 156 10.63 7.52 -0.17
CA LEU A 156 10.08 6.92 1.04
C LEU A 156 8.92 7.75 1.60
N GLY A 157 9.06 9.08 1.63
CA GLY A 157 7.99 10.00 2.03
C GLY A 157 6.75 9.88 1.15
N LEU A 158 6.93 9.81 -0.18
CA LEU A 158 5.86 9.59 -1.14
C LEU A 158 5.10 8.30 -0.85
N HIS A 159 5.81 7.20 -0.58
CA HIS A 159 5.18 5.93 -0.23
C HIS A 159 4.29 6.08 1.00
N VAL A 160 4.83 6.65 2.09
CA VAL A 160 4.09 6.82 3.35
C VAL A 160 2.86 7.69 3.13
N VAL A 161 2.99 8.85 2.51
CA VAL A 161 1.87 9.76 2.24
C VAL A 161 0.81 9.09 1.38
N LEU A 162 1.20 8.43 0.28
CA LEU A 162 0.24 7.78 -0.59
C LEU A 162 -0.40 6.54 0.03
N LYS A 163 0.27 5.80 0.92
CA LYS A 163 -0.37 4.67 1.61
C LYS A 163 -1.32 5.15 2.72
N VAL A 164 -0.89 6.12 3.53
CA VAL A 164 -1.65 6.62 4.68
C VAL A 164 -2.81 7.53 4.26
N VAL A 165 -2.57 8.50 3.38
CA VAL A 165 -3.57 9.51 3.00
C VAL A 165 -4.26 9.14 1.70
N GLY A 166 -3.51 8.69 0.69
CA GLY A 166 -4.10 8.34 -0.61
C GLY A 166 -4.91 7.04 -0.56
N PHE A 167 -4.23 5.93 -0.32
CA PHE A 167 -4.76 4.57 -0.39
C PHE A 167 -5.73 4.29 0.75
N TYR A 168 -5.32 4.47 2.01
CA TYR A 168 -6.16 4.10 3.15
C TYR A 168 -7.45 4.93 3.20
N VAL A 169 -7.37 6.26 3.10
CA VAL A 169 -8.57 7.12 3.10
C VAL A 169 -9.48 6.83 1.91
N ALA A 170 -8.93 6.66 0.70
CA ALA A 170 -9.73 6.29 -0.47
C ALA A 170 -10.40 4.92 -0.30
N TYR A 171 -9.75 3.98 0.37
CA TYR A 171 -10.34 2.69 0.70
C TYR A 171 -11.56 2.87 1.61
N VAL A 172 -11.42 3.63 2.70
CA VAL A 172 -12.50 3.87 3.67
C VAL A 172 -13.66 4.63 3.03
N ALA A 173 -13.35 5.67 2.24
CA ALA A 173 -14.30 6.51 1.53
C ALA A 173 -14.89 5.88 0.25
N ASN A 174 -14.49 4.65 -0.11
CA ASN A 174 -14.96 3.93 -1.30
C ASN A 174 -14.65 4.63 -2.64
N ILE A 175 -13.50 5.30 -2.74
CA ILE A 175 -13.05 6.00 -3.96
C ILE A 175 -12.06 5.10 -4.72
N ALA A 176 -12.60 4.19 -5.53
CA ALA A 176 -11.82 3.13 -6.18
C ALA A 176 -10.64 3.62 -7.06
N PRO A 177 -10.79 4.65 -7.93
CA PRO A 177 -9.69 5.11 -8.77
C PRO A 177 -8.51 5.66 -7.97
N LEU A 178 -8.78 6.49 -6.96
CA LEU A 178 -7.75 7.08 -6.10
C LEU A 178 -6.99 6.00 -5.33
N ARG A 179 -7.71 4.99 -4.83
CA ARG A 179 -7.11 3.83 -4.16
C ARG A 179 -6.09 3.13 -5.07
N SER A 180 -6.49 2.79 -6.29
CA SER A 180 -5.63 2.05 -7.22
C SER A 180 -4.42 2.88 -7.66
N ILE A 181 -4.62 4.16 -8.00
CA ILE A 181 -3.51 5.04 -8.41
C ILE A 181 -2.52 5.24 -7.26
N SER A 182 -3.02 5.53 -6.04
CA SER A 182 -2.17 5.70 -4.87
C SER A 182 -1.37 4.43 -4.56
N HIS A 183 -1.99 3.27 -4.71
CA HIS A 183 -1.33 1.98 -4.53
C HIS A 183 -0.19 1.79 -5.52
N VAL A 184 -0.46 1.97 -6.82
CA VAL A 184 0.53 1.78 -7.88
C VAL A 184 1.72 2.71 -7.68
N VAL A 185 1.47 4.01 -7.51
CA VAL A 185 2.54 5.00 -7.38
C VAL A 185 3.35 4.79 -6.09
N ALA A 186 2.70 4.46 -4.97
CA ALA A 186 3.41 4.17 -3.72
C ALA A 186 4.30 2.92 -3.83
N THR A 187 3.81 1.85 -4.47
CA THR A 187 4.58 0.62 -4.66
C THR A 187 5.75 0.86 -5.62
N SER A 188 5.53 1.60 -6.73
CA SER A 188 6.61 2.02 -7.63
C SER A 188 7.69 2.83 -6.92
N ALA A 189 7.34 3.68 -5.96
CA ALA A 189 8.31 4.46 -5.20
C ALA A 189 9.26 3.57 -4.37
N VAL A 190 8.74 2.52 -3.73
CA VAL A 190 9.57 1.55 -2.98
C VAL A 190 10.46 0.74 -3.92
N VAL A 191 9.93 0.27 -5.05
CA VAL A 191 10.73 -0.42 -6.08
C VAL A 191 11.87 0.49 -6.56
N ASN A 192 11.57 1.77 -6.81
CA ASN A 192 12.55 2.77 -7.24
C ASN A 192 13.66 3.00 -6.20
N VAL A 193 13.32 3.07 -4.90
CA VAL A 193 14.33 3.14 -3.83
C VAL A 193 15.27 1.94 -3.91
N LEU A 194 14.73 0.71 -3.96
CA LEU A 194 15.55 -0.50 -4.00
C LEU A 194 16.43 -0.56 -5.25
N LEU A 195 15.92 -0.18 -6.42
CA LEU A 195 16.70 -0.11 -7.66
C LEU A 195 17.82 0.92 -7.58
N ARG A 196 17.58 2.08 -6.97
CA ARG A 196 18.60 3.12 -6.77
C ARG A 196 19.72 2.64 -5.87
N LEU A 197 19.35 2.04 -4.73
CA LEU A 197 20.32 1.48 -3.79
C LEU A 197 21.15 0.36 -4.43
N ALA A 198 20.52 -0.50 -5.24
CA ALA A 198 21.22 -1.55 -6.00
C ALA A 198 22.22 -0.99 -7.01
N ASN A 199 21.97 0.20 -7.56
CA ASN A 199 22.83 0.89 -8.52
C ASN A 199 23.86 1.84 -7.87
N GLY A 200 23.99 1.84 -6.54
CA GLY A 200 24.98 2.64 -5.82
C GLY A 200 24.60 4.11 -5.59
N ALA A 201 23.30 4.43 -5.64
CA ALA A 201 22.76 5.78 -5.41
C ALA A 201 22.26 6.01 -3.98
#